data_AF-A0A7J3KJE8-F1
#
_entry.id   AF-A0A7J3KJE8-F1
#
_cell.length_a   1.000
_cell.length_b   1.000
_cell.length_c   1.000
_cell.angle_alpha   90.00
_cell.angle_beta   90.00
_cell.angle_gamma   90.00
#
_symmetry.space_group_name_H-M   'P 1'
#
loop_
_entity.id
_entity.type
_entity.pdbx_description
1 polymer ?
#
loop_
_entity_poly.entity_id
_entity_poly.type
_entity_poly.pdbx_seq_one_letter_code
_entity_poly.pdbx_strand_id
1 'polypeptide(L)'
;MTALTIIVGGERLEGKILKKMHERIIKNFMDVIILAELRKGPMSGYDVISFIHNKFNLLVSSGTVYSLLYLLERNGLIEGSWDERKRVYRLTEKGAKTIERRY
;
A
#
# COMPACT_ATOMS: atom_id res chain seq x y z
N MET A 1 -33.17 -25.66 14.68
CA MET A 1 -32.85 -24.79 13.51
C MET A 1 -32.21 -23.46 13.89
N THR A 2 -32.25 -23.00 15.15
CA THR A 2 -31.72 -21.68 15.57
C THR A 2 -30.23 -21.68 15.94
N ALA A 3 -29.68 -22.77 16.49
CA ALA A 3 -28.27 -22.83 16.90
C ALA A 3 -27.27 -22.83 15.72
N LEU A 4 -27.64 -23.46 14.59
CA LEU A 4 -26.79 -23.52 13.39
C LEU A 4 -26.63 -22.13 12.73
N THR A 5 -27.68 -21.29 12.77
CA THR A 5 -27.64 -19.93 12.22
C THR A 5 -26.73 -19.00 13.03
N ILE A 6 -26.62 -19.21 14.35
CA ILE A 6 -25.74 -18.41 15.22
C ILE A 6 -24.27 -18.77 14.98
N ILE A 7 -23.95 -20.06 14.84
CA ILE A 7 -22.58 -20.53 14.56
C ILE A 7 -22.09 -20.01 13.19
N VAL A 8 -22.93 -20.15 12.14
CA VAL A 8 -22.60 -19.63 10.79
C VAL A 8 -22.56 -18.10 10.75
N GLY A 9 -23.35 -17.42 11.59
CA GLY A 9 -23.35 -15.95 11.71
C GLY A 9 -22.09 -15.39 12.37
N GLY A 10 -21.56 -16.09 13.38
CA GLY A 10 -20.33 -15.75 14.10
C GLY A 10 -19.09 -15.82 13.22
N GLU A 11 -18.88 -16.95 12.53
CA GLU A 11 -17.75 -17.12 11.59
C GLU A 11 -17.78 -16.09 10.45
N ARG A 12 -18.98 -15.72 10.00
CA ARG A 12 -19.18 -14.71 8.95
C ARG A 12 -18.92 -13.28 9.43
N LEU A 13 -19.13 -12.99 10.72
CA LEU A 13 -18.79 -11.70 11.32
C LEU A 13 -17.29 -11.59 11.57
N GLU A 14 -16.68 -12.62 12.14
CA GLU A 14 -15.23 -12.70 12.36
C GLU A 14 -14.46 -12.55 11.05
N GLY A 15 -14.85 -13.28 10.00
CA GLY A 15 -14.25 -13.13 8.67
C GLY A 15 -14.37 -11.71 8.09
N LYS A 16 -15.50 -11.02 8.32
CA LYS A 16 -15.66 -9.61 7.91
C LYS A 16 -14.77 -8.66 8.71
N ILE A 17 -14.62 -8.90 10.01
CA ILE A 17 -13.75 -8.11 10.88
C ILE A 17 -12.29 -8.29 10.46
N LEU A 18 -11.85 -9.54 10.28
CA LEU A 18 -10.50 -9.86 9.81
C LEU A 18 -10.21 -9.22 8.45
N LYS A 19 -11.15 -9.29 7.50
CA LYS A 19 -11.01 -8.60 6.21
C LYS A 19 -10.84 -7.09 6.38
N LYS A 20 -11.69 -6.43 7.19
CA LYS A 20 -11.57 -4.98 7.46
C LYS A 20 -10.27 -4.63 8.16
N MET A 21 -9.81 -5.45 9.10
CA MET A 21 -8.53 -5.26 9.79
C MET A 21 -7.37 -5.36 8.81
N HIS A 22 -7.35 -6.39 7.95
CA HIS A 22 -6.37 -6.54 6.87
C HIS A 22 -6.31 -5.30 5.99
N GLU A 23 -7.45 -4.87 5.44
CA GLU A 23 -7.52 -3.67 4.60
C GLU A 23 -6.98 -2.41 5.30
N ARG A 24 -7.32 -2.23 6.59
CA ARG A 24 -6.91 -1.06 7.37
C ARG A 24 -5.42 -1.08 7.68
N ILE A 25 -4.86 -2.24 8.03
CA ILE A 25 -3.42 -2.39 8.29
C ILE A 25 -2.63 -2.05 7.03
N ILE A 26 -2.98 -2.65 5.88
CA ILE A 26 -2.25 -2.40 4.64
C ILE A 26 -2.34 -0.92 4.23
N LYS A 27 -3.53 -0.30 4.32
CA LYS A 27 -3.70 1.13 3.99
C LYS A 27 -2.91 2.04 4.93
N ASN A 28 -2.85 1.72 6.23
CA ASN A 28 -2.14 2.53 7.22
C ASN A 28 -0.62 2.49 7.07
N PHE A 29 -0.07 1.37 6.61
CA PHE A 29 1.38 1.18 6.42
C PHE A 29 1.81 1.23 4.95
N MET A 30 0.93 1.69 4.07
CA MET A 30 1.18 1.69 2.62
C MET A 30 2.36 2.56 2.23
N ASP A 31 2.63 3.63 2.99
CA ASP A 31 3.79 4.49 2.84
C ASP A 31 5.10 3.70 2.98
N VAL A 32 5.26 2.95 4.07
CA VAL A 32 6.44 2.12 4.34
C VAL A 32 6.56 0.98 3.35
N ILE A 33 5.44 0.33 3.03
CA ILE A 33 5.37 -0.76 2.06
C ILE A 33 5.90 -0.28 0.69
N ILE A 34 5.48 0.90 0.24
CA ILE A 34 5.93 1.49 -1.03
C ILE A 34 7.42 1.85 -0.95
N LEU A 35 7.85 2.53 0.10
CA LEU A 35 9.26 2.91 0.27
C LEU A 35 10.19 1.67 0.30
N ALA A 36 9.76 0.60 0.97
CA ALA A 36 10.50 -0.65 1.03
C ALA A 36 10.58 -1.34 -0.33
N GLU A 37 9.50 -1.32 -1.11
CA GLU A 37 9.52 -1.91 -2.45
C GLU A 37 10.37 -1.10 -3.44
N LEU A 38 10.37 0.24 -3.34
CA LEU A 38 11.21 1.12 -4.14
C LEU A 38 12.73 0.94 -3.90
N ARG A 39 13.15 0.27 -2.81
CA ARG A 39 14.56 -0.14 -2.61
C ARG A 39 15.02 -1.13 -3.68
N LYS A 40 14.11 -1.89 -4.28
CA LYS A 40 14.43 -2.88 -5.32
C LYS A 40 14.52 -2.27 -6.71
N GLY A 41 13.90 -1.11 -6.91
CA GLY A 41 13.97 -0.39 -8.18
C GLY A 41 12.86 0.65 -8.35
N PRO A 42 12.97 1.50 -9.40
CA PRO A 42 11.96 2.50 -9.72
C PRO A 42 10.60 1.89 -10.08
N MET A 43 9.51 2.55 -9.71
CA MET A 43 8.14 2.12 -10.05
C MET A 43 7.30 3.28 -10.59
N SER A 44 6.45 3.01 -11.58
CA SER A 44 5.36 3.93 -11.93
C SER A 44 4.20 3.83 -10.95
N GLY A 45 3.28 4.79 -10.99
CA GLY A 45 2.06 4.73 -10.17
C GLY A 45 1.22 3.48 -10.44
N TYR A 46 1.19 2.99 -11.69
CA TYR A 46 0.52 1.75 -12.05
C TYR A 46 1.22 0.52 -11.47
N ASP A 47 2.56 0.51 -11.47
CA ASP A 47 3.35 -0.59 -10.89
C ASP A 47 3.08 -0.69 -9.38
N VAL A 48 2.97 0.45 -8.68
CA VAL A 48 2.59 0.50 -7.26
C VAL A 48 1.19 -0.07 -7.02
N ILE A 49 0.19 0.33 -7.81
CA ILE A 49 -1.18 -0.19 -7.69
C ILE A 49 -1.19 -1.72 -7.88
N SER A 50 -0.51 -2.18 -8.93
CA SER A 50 -0.43 -3.60 -9.28
C SER A 50 0.31 -4.40 -8.20
N PHE A 51 1.38 -3.85 -7.64
CA PHE A 51 2.12 -4.44 -6.54
C PHE A 51 1.25 -4.62 -5.29
N ILE A 52 0.54 -3.58 -4.86
CA ILE A 52 -0.33 -3.66 -3.67
C ILE A 52 -1.44 -4.69 -3.88
N HIS A 53 -2.05 -4.69 -5.07
CA HIS A 53 -3.08 -5.66 -5.42
C HIS A 53 -2.56 -7.10 -5.38
N ASN A 54 -1.47 -7.38 -6.09
CA ASN A 54 -0.97 -8.74 -6.26
C ASN A 54 -0.37 -9.30 -4.96
N LYS A 55 0.27 -8.46 -4.14
CA LYS A 55 0.94 -8.91 -2.92
C LYS A 55 0.00 -9.03 -1.72
N PHE A 56 -1.01 -8.16 -1.63
CA PHE A 56 -1.89 -8.08 -0.45
C PHE A 56 -3.35 -8.41 -0.75
N ASN A 57 -3.67 -8.81 -1.98
CA ASN A 57 -5.03 -9.06 -2.45
C ASN A 57 -5.98 -7.89 -2.13
N LEU A 58 -5.46 -6.66 -2.30
CA LEU A 58 -6.15 -5.43 -1.92
C LEU A 58 -6.25 -4.48 -3.11
N LEU A 59 -7.48 -4.22 -3.54
CA LEU A 59 -7.76 -3.18 -4.53
C LEU A 59 -7.71 -1.80 -3.85
N VAL A 60 -6.75 -0.99 -4.27
CA VAL A 60 -6.62 0.42 -3.86
C VAL A 60 -6.91 1.29 -5.07
N SER A 61 -7.67 2.37 -4.86
CA SER A 61 -7.96 3.30 -5.95
C SER A 61 -6.69 4.00 -6.42
N SER A 62 -6.64 4.35 -7.70
CA SER A 62 -5.56 5.15 -8.26
C SER A 62 -5.38 6.46 -7.48
N GLY A 63 -6.47 7.15 -7.15
CA GLY A 63 -6.45 8.38 -6.36
C GLY A 63 -5.72 8.22 -5.03
N THR A 64 -5.99 7.16 -4.27
CA THR A 64 -5.30 6.91 -2.99
C THR A 64 -3.80 6.69 -3.21
N VAL A 65 -3.40 5.92 -4.21
CA VAL A 65 -1.98 5.68 -4.50
C VAL A 65 -1.29 6.97 -4.96
N TYR A 66 -1.87 7.72 -5.89
CA TYR A 66 -1.28 8.96 -6.39
C TYR A 66 -1.21 10.06 -5.33
N SER A 67 -2.21 10.18 -4.45
CA SER A 67 -2.14 11.11 -3.31
C SER A 67 -1.00 10.75 -2.35
N LEU A 68 -0.78 9.45 -2.11
CA LEU A 68 0.32 9.01 -1.26
C LEU A 68 1.69 9.24 -1.92
N LEU A 69 1.84 8.90 -3.21
CA LEU A 69 3.08 9.17 -3.96
C LEU A 69 3.42 10.66 -3.97
N TYR A 70 2.42 11.52 -4.19
CA TYR A 70 2.58 12.97 -4.09
C TYR A 70 3.06 13.40 -2.69
N LEU A 71 2.49 12.84 -1.62
CA LEU A 71 2.91 13.15 -0.24
C LEU A 71 4.36 12.70 0.03
N LEU A 72 4.73 11.50 -0.40
CA LEU A 72 6.09 10.97 -0.25
C LEU A 72 7.11 11.84 -1.01
N GLU A 73 6.76 12.26 -2.23
CA GLU A 73 7.60 13.12 -3.08
C GLU A 73 7.75 14.52 -2.47
N ARG A 74 6.64 15.13 -2.02
CA ARG A 74 6.65 16.42 -1.31
C ARG A 74 7.50 16.37 -0.03
N ASN A 75 7.53 15.24 0.66
CA ASN A 75 8.36 15.03 1.84
C ASN A 75 9.82 14.70 1.50
N GLY A 76 10.19 14.60 0.22
CA GLY A 76 11.52 14.27 -0.27
C GLY A 76 11.95 12.83 0.00
N LEU A 77 11.00 11.92 0.24
CA LEU A 77 11.27 10.50 0.48
C LEU A 77 11.42 9.70 -0.82
N ILE A 78 10.76 10.18 -1.88
CA ILE A 78 10.89 9.68 -3.24
C ILE A 78 11.08 10.86 -4.19
N GLU A 79 11.57 10.60 -5.39
CA GLU A 79 11.65 11.57 -6.48
C GLU A 79 10.95 11.02 -7.73
N GLY A 80 10.15 11.85 -8.39
CA GLY A 80 9.49 11.51 -9.65
C GLY A 80 10.30 12.02 -10.84
N SER A 81 10.52 11.16 -11.83
CA SER A 81 11.08 11.51 -13.13
C SER A 81 10.18 11.01 -14.26
N TRP A 82 10.27 11.63 -15.42
CA TRP A 82 9.59 11.14 -16.61
C TRP A 82 10.49 10.14 -17.32
N ASP A 83 9.95 8.94 -17.53
CA ASP A 83 10.54 7.88 -18.33
C ASP A 83 9.65 7.65 -19.56
N GLU A 84 10.04 8.31 -20.66
CA GLU A 84 9.29 8.41 -21.91
C GLU A 84 7.82 8.84 -21.72
N ARG A 85 6.93 7.87 -21.52
CA ARG A 85 5.47 8.05 -21.45
C ARG A 85 4.90 7.93 -20.04
N LYS A 86 5.72 7.52 -19.05
CA LYS A 86 5.25 7.29 -17.68
C LYS A 86 6.09 8.05 -16.67
N ARG A 87 5.44 8.55 -15.62
CA ARG A 87 6.12 9.07 -14.43
C ARG A 87 6.57 7.88 -13.59
N VAL A 88 7.86 7.80 -13.30
CA VAL A 88 8.47 6.78 -12.45
C VAL A 88 9.01 7.43 -11.19
N TYR A 89 8.90 6.71 -10.08
CA TYR A 89 9.34 7.16 -8.77
C TYR A 89 10.55 6.35 -8.34
N ARG A 90 11.54 7.02 -7.76
CA ARG A 90 12.74 6.43 -7.19
C ARG A 90 12.85 6.77 -5.71
N LEU A 91 13.41 5.85 -4.92
CA LEU A 91 13.70 6.10 -3.52
C LEU A 91 14.86 7.08 -3.39
N THR A 92 14.72 8.11 -2.55
CA THR A 92 15.83 9.01 -2.22
C THR A 92 16.67 8.46 -1.06
N GLU A 93 17.86 9.02 -0.85
CA GLU A 93 18.66 8.70 0.35
C GLU A 93 17.91 9.02 1.66
N LYS A 94 17.16 10.14 1.68
CA LYS A 94 16.30 10.51 2.82
C LYS A 94 15.20 9.48 3.05
N GLY A 95 14.56 9.00 1.98
CA GLY A 95 13.57 7.92 2.04
C GLY A 95 14.16 6.64 2.62
N ALA A 96 15.33 6.22 2.13
CA ALA A 96 16.03 5.04 2.62
C ALA A 96 16.33 5.09 4.12
N LYS A 97 16.86 6.23 4.61
CA LYS A 97 17.15 6.46 6.04
C LYS A 97 15.88 6.54 6.91
N THR A 98 14.76 7.00 6.34
CA THR A 98 13.49 7.12 7.07
C THR A 98 12.92 5.76 7.42
N ILE A 99 13.09 4.76 6.54
CA ILE A 99 12.69 3.38 6.81
C ILE A 99 13.49 2.84 8.01
N GLU A 100 14.81 3.03 8.04
CA GLU A 100 15.70 2.50 9.09
C GLU A 100 15.52 3.15 10.47
N ARG A 101 15.06 4.41 10.52
CA ARG A 101 14.92 5.15 11.78
C ARG A 101 13.55 5.04 12.42
N ARG A 102 12.52 4.77 11.62
CA ARG A 102 11.11 4.92 12.04
C ARG A 102 10.39 3.58 12.19
N TYR A 103 10.96 2.51 11.64
CA TYR A 103 10.42 1.15 11.62
C TYR A 103 11.56 0.14 11.74
#